data_AF-A0A2R6CUG3-F1
#
_entry.id   AF-A0A2R6CUG3-F1
#
_cell.length_a   1.000
_cell.length_b   1.000
_cell.length_c   1.000
_cell.angle_alpha   90.00
_cell.angle_beta   90.00
_cell.angle_gamma   90.00
#
_symmetry.space_group_name_H-M   'P 1'
#
loop_
_entity.id
_entity.type
_entity.pdbx_description
1 polymer ?
#
loop_
_entity_poly.entity_id
_entity_poly.type
_entity_poly.pdbx_seq_one_letter_code
_entity_poly.pdbx_strand_id
1 'polypeptide(L)'
;MNRRLLAAGLLVLLVGLAGCASFLGSDDPDPEELEADGEYDWETPANTTYNVSRSQFQAVIAVENQSNLVVYRTDELGTDEPMSLRALQFRYPNGTVVTANASNLGATTEGQRTNLSLPQEQGQVAFTSPRPNAKRFSIPVFREGSHAVILPPRARVGIPLLSNVNPGNYNTSVADNRMTIRWGNADRGPVVTRYYLQRDLLIFGSVAAVLLVAGVVGGLYYYRQIRTLQAKREEIGLDVEMDDDEFDDGPPPGMR
;
A
#
# COMPACT_ATOMS: atom_id res chain seq x y z
N MET A 1 -25.73 -46.81 19.11
CA MET A 1 -24.69 -46.74 18.06
C MET A 1 -24.95 -45.50 17.21
N ASN A 2 -23.94 -44.82 16.68
CA ASN A 2 -24.01 -43.76 15.62
C ASN A 2 -23.76 -42.30 16.00
N ARG A 3 -23.76 -41.87 17.28
CA ARG A 3 -23.32 -40.50 17.62
C ARG A 3 -21.83 -40.27 17.35
N ARG A 4 -21.01 -41.31 17.60
CA ARG A 4 -19.56 -41.28 17.31
C ARG A 4 -19.26 -41.34 15.81
N LEU A 5 -20.09 -42.04 15.03
CA LEU A 5 -19.98 -42.10 13.56
C LEU A 5 -20.42 -40.78 12.91
N LEU A 6 -21.47 -40.15 13.43
CA LEU A 6 -21.89 -38.81 13.01
C LEU A 6 -20.83 -37.75 13.30
N ALA A 7 -20.21 -37.79 14.49
CA ALA A 7 -19.12 -36.88 14.83
C ALA A 7 -17.89 -37.10 13.93
N ALA A 8 -17.54 -38.36 13.64
CA ALA A 8 -16.45 -38.69 12.72
C ALA A 8 -16.76 -38.23 11.29
N GLY A 9 -17.98 -38.45 10.80
CA GLY A 9 -18.40 -38.00 9.48
C GLY A 9 -18.40 -36.46 9.34
N LEU A 10 -18.82 -35.75 10.39
CA LEU A 10 -18.83 -34.29 10.40
C LEU A 10 -17.41 -33.72 10.49
N LEU A 11 -16.50 -34.40 11.18
CA LEU A 11 -15.08 -34.01 11.22
C LEU A 11 -14.40 -34.24 9.85
N VAL A 12 -14.69 -35.35 9.18
CA VAL A 12 -14.21 -35.60 7.81
C VAL A 12 -14.77 -34.58 6.82
N LEU A 13 -16.06 -34.22 6.95
CA LEU A 13 -16.69 -33.20 6.11
C LEU A 13 -16.10 -31.81 6.38
N LEU A 14 -15.80 -31.48 7.64
CA LEU A 14 -15.17 -30.22 8.03
C LEU A 14 -13.70 -30.16 7.58
N VAL A 15 -12.97 -31.28 7.58
CA VAL A 15 -11.62 -31.40 6.99
C VAL A 15 -11.66 -31.35 5.46
N GLY A 16 -12.74 -31.81 4.82
CA GLY A 16 -12.93 -31.70 3.37
C GLY A 16 -13.34 -30.30 2.90
N LEU A 17 -14.08 -29.55 3.73
CA LEU A 17 -14.51 -28.17 3.46
C LEU A 17 -13.49 -27.11 3.93
N ALA A 18 -12.71 -27.42 4.96
CA ALA A 18 -11.47 -26.70 5.24
C ALA A 18 -10.51 -27.09 4.13
N GLY A 19 -10.49 -26.35 3.02
CA GLY A 19 -9.67 -26.59 1.84
C GLY A 19 -8.16 -26.54 2.12
N CYS A 20 -7.64 -27.46 2.94
CA CYS A 20 -6.22 -27.67 3.22
C CYS A 20 -5.53 -28.43 2.08
N ALA A 21 -5.98 -28.21 0.83
CA ALA A 21 -5.27 -28.68 -0.36
C ALA A 21 -3.86 -28.05 -0.48
N SER A 22 -3.56 -27.03 0.32
CA SER A 22 -2.22 -26.42 0.43
C SER A 22 -1.21 -27.23 1.25
N PHE A 23 -1.56 -28.41 1.79
CA PHE A 23 -0.67 -29.18 2.66
C PHE A 23 0.34 -30.09 1.91
N LEU A 24 0.21 -30.25 0.60
CA LEU A 24 1.09 -31.12 -0.20
C LEU A 24 1.87 -30.30 -1.23
N GLY A 25 3.02 -29.74 -0.80
CA GLY A 25 4.02 -29.18 -1.69
C GLY A 25 3.74 -27.75 -2.11
N SER A 26 4.73 -26.89 -1.95
CA SER A 26 4.78 -25.61 -2.63
C SER A 26 4.89 -25.89 -4.13
N ASP A 27 3.80 -25.70 -4.88
CA ASP A 27 3.83 -25.90 -6.33
C ASP A 27 4.93 -25.01 -6.94
N ASP A 28 5.74 -25.61 -7.81
CA ASP A 28 6.70 -24.88 -8.62
C ASP A 28 5.98 -23.88 -9.53
N PRO A 29 6.63 -22.78 -9.94
CA PRO A 29 6.02 -21.85 -10.89
C PRO A 29 5.66 -22.57 -12.19
N ASP A 30 4.47 -22.27 -12.72
CA ASP A 30 3.98 -22.90 -13.95
C ASP A 30 4.95 -22.62 -15.13
N PRO A 31 5.53 -23.64 -15.77
CA PRO A 31 6.48 -23.45 -16.86
C PRO A 31 5.87 -22.66 -18.02
N GLU A 32 4.57 -22.81 -18.31
CA GLU A 32 3.90 -22.07 -19.36
C GLU A 32 3.81 -20.57 -19.02
N GLU A 33 3.58 -20.23 -17.74
CA GLU A 33 3.58 -18.84 -17.29
C GLU A 33 4.98 -18.23 -17.33
N LEU A 34 6.04 -19.01 -17.04
CA LEU A 34 7.42 -18.55 -17.10
C LEU A 34 7.86 -18.23 -18.54
N GLU A 35 7.43 -19.02 -19.52
CA GLU A 35 7.74 -18.85 -20.94
C GLU A 35 6.89 -17.78 -21.65
N ALA A 36 5.90 -17.20 -20.96
CA ALA A 36 5.03 -16.18 -21.53
C ALA A 36 5.80 -14.96 -22.09
N ASP A 37 5.25 -14.33 -23.12
CA ASP A 37 5.82 -13.12 -23.69
C ASP A 37 5.75 -11.95 -22.69
N GLY A 38 6.88 -11.25 -22.53
CA GLY A 38 7.00 -10.08 -21.66
C GLY A 38 7.88 -9.01 -22.29
N GLU A 39 7.45 -7.75 -22.20
CA GLU A 39 8.25 -6.61 -22.61
C GLU A 39 8.79 -5.89 -21.37
N TYR A 40 10.11 -5.75 -21.30
CA TYR A 40 10.82 -5.16 -20.18
C TYR A 40 11.70 -4.01 -20.65
N ASP A 41 11.73 -2.95 -19.86
CA ASP A 41 12.72 -1.89 -20.00
C ASP A 41 14.00 -2.31 -19.28
N TRP A 42 15.01 -2.68 -20.07
CA TRP A 42 16.30 -3.13 -19.56
C TRP A 42 17.25 -1.98 -19.22
N GLU A 43 16.99 -0.78 -19.72
CA GLU A 43 17.81 0.41 -19.48
C GLU A 43 17.29 1.13 -18.23
N THR A 44 17.54 0.51 -17.08
CA THR A 44 16.94 0.91 -15.82
C THR A 44 17.71 2.00 -15.08
N PRO A 45 17.04 2.89 -14.33
CA PRO A 45 17.69 3.99 -13.58
C PRO A 45 18.43 3.54 -12.31
N ALA A 46 18.39 2.24 -11.99
CA ALA A 46 18.96 1.64 -10.79
C ALA A 46 19.26 0.15 -11.04
N ASN A 47 20.07 -0.46 -10.15
CA ASN A 47 20.40 -1.89 -10.17
C ASN A 47 19.16 -2.77 -10.10
N THR A 48 18.19 -2.36 -9.26
CA THR A 48 16.90 -3.03 -9.12
C THR A 48 15.79 -2.03 -9.41
N THR A 49 14.97 -2.31 -10.42
CA THR A 49 13.84 -1.45 -10.78
C THR A 49 12.54 -2.22 -10.78
N TYR A 50 11.54 -1.65 -10.10
CA TYR A 50 10.18 -2.17 -10.05
C TYR A 50 9.23 -1.24 -10.80
N ASN A 51 8.68 -1.71 -11.90
CA ASN A 51 7.66 -1.01 -12.68
C ASN A 51 6.27 -1.48 -12.20
N VAL A 52 5.64 -0.65 -11.37
CA VAL A 52 4.39 -1.00 -10.68
C VAL A 52 3.18 -0.60 -11.51
N SER A 53 2.32 -1.58 -11.78
CA SER A 53 1.01 -1.41 -12.44
C SER A 53 -0.14 -1.66 -11.46
N ARG A 54 -1.39 -1.64 -11.94
CA ARG A 54 -2.57 -1.80 -11.07
C ARG A 54 -2.61 -3.16 -10.37
N SER A 55 -2.45 -4.25 -11.12
CA SER A 55 -2.62 -5.64 -10.64
C SER A 55 -1.32 -6.46 -10.66
N GLN A 56 -0.24 -5.91 -11.18
CA GLN A 56 1.05 -6.60 -11.30
C GLN A 56 2.20 -5.60 -11.18
N PHE A 57 3.41 -6.10 -11.05
CA PHE A 57 4.63 -5.34 -11.24
C PHE A 57 5.61 -6.13 -12.10
N GLN A 58 6.45 -5.41 -12.80
CA GLN A 58 7.61 -5.97 -13.50
C GLN A 58 8.84 -5.63 -12.67
N ALA A 59 9.73 -6.59 -12.46
CA ALA A 59 11.01 -6.38 -11.83
C ALA A 59 12.11 -6.56 -12.88
N VAL A 60 13.11 -5.71 -12.84
CA VAL A 60 14.37 -5.86 -13.58
C VAL A 60 15.50 -5.70 -12.58
N ILE A 61 16.32 -6.72 -12.44
CA ILE A 61 17.35 -6.84 -11.40
C ILE A 61 18.67 -7.15 -12.08
N ALA A 62 19.65 -6.27 -11.93
CA ALA A 62 21.01 -6.52 -12.34
C ALA A 62 21.64 -7.57 -11.42
N VAL A 63 22.36 -8.53 -11.99
CA VAL A 63 23.02 -9.63 -11.29
C VAL A 63 24.51 -9.57 -11.59
N GLU A 64 25.33 -9.73 -10.54
CA GLU A 64 26.80 -9.72 -10.62
C GLU A 64 27.37 -10.77 -9.66
N ASN A 65 28.23 -11.65 -10.18
CA ASN A 65 28.91 -12.73 -9.44
C ASN A 65 27.94 -13.73 -8.75
N GLN A 66 26.74 -13.92 -9.29
CA GLN A 66 25.74 -14.83 -8.71
C GLN A 66 24.95 -15.54 -9.81
N SER A 67 24.87 -16.87 -9.74
CA SER A 67 24.08 -17.70 -10.67
C SER A 67 22.69 -18.05 -10.16
N ASN A 68 22.35 -17.66 -8.93
CA ASN A 68 21.04 -17.89 -8.34
C ASN A 68 20.51 -16.61 -7.68
N LEU A 69 19.22 -16.34 -7.81
CA LEU A 69 18.54 -15.22 -7.16
C LEU A 69 17.29 -15.72 -6.42
N VAL A 70 17.21 -15.44 -5.12
CA VAL A 70 16.06 -15.84 -4.31
C VAL A 70 15.06 -14.70 -4.21
N VAL A 71 13.84 -14.94 -4.67
CA VAL A 71 12.73 -13.99 -4.65
C VAL A 71 11.57 -14.51 -3.81
N TYR A 72 10.93 -13.62 -3.08
CA TYR A 72 9.80 -13.93 -2.21
C TYR A 72 9.02 -12.66 -1.91
N ARG A 73 7.80 -12.82 -1.39
CA ARG A 73 7.02 -11.71 -0.88
C ARG A 73 6.74 -11.94 0.61
N THR A 74 6.55 -10.85 1.34
CA THR A 74 6.12 -10.92 2.73
C THR A 74 4.70 -10.40 2.81
N ASP A 75 3.80 -11.19 3.41
CA ASP A 75 2.39 -10.85 3.58
C ASP A 75 2.18 -9.76 4.66
N GLU A 76 0.93 -9.41 4.94
CA GLU A 76 0.60 -8.40 5.95
C GLU A 76 0.82 -8.88 7.39
N LEU A 77 0.96 -10.19 7.61
CA LEU A 77 1.24 -10.81 8.90
C LEU A 77 2.75 -10.99 9.15
N GLY A 78 3.59 -10.66 8.18
CA GLY A 78 5.04 -10.81 8.26
C GLY A 78 5.54 -12.22 7.87
N THR A 79 4.71 -13.01 7.19
CA THR A 79 5.04 -14.35 6.71
C THR A 79 5.60 -14.28 5.30
N ASP A 80 6.71 -14.98 5.06
CA ASP A 80 7.27 -15.14 3.72
C ASP A 80 6.43 -16.13 2.90
N GLU A 81 6.17 -15.77 1.65
CA GLU A 81 5.45 -16.57 0.67
C GLU A 81 6.26 -16.64 -0.64
N PRO A 82 6.23 -17.78 -1.33
CA PRO A 82 6.86 -17.91 -2.63
C PRO A 82 6.21 -16.94 -3.62
N MET A 83 7.02 -16.40 -4.52
CA MET A 83 6.56 -15.42 -5.49
C MET A 83 6.07 -16.15 -6.74
N SER A 84 4.84 -15.88 -7.17
CA SER A 84 4.38 -16.32 -8.50
C SER A 84 5.05 -15.47 -9.57
N LEU A 85 5.66 -16.11 -10.56
CA LEU A 85 6.46 -15.48 -11.59
C LEU A 85 5.89 -15.78 -12.96
N ARG A 86 5.97 -14.81 -13.85
CA ARG A 86 5.55 -14.91 -15.24
C ARG A 86 6.53 -14.20 -16.15
N ALA A 87 6.60 -14.66 -17.39
CA ALA A 87 7.41 -14.07 -18.44
C ALA A 87 8.86 -13.83 -17.98
N LEU A 88 9.50 -14.87 -17.43
CA LEU A 88 10.86 -14.80 -16.91
C LEU A 88 11.84 -14.69 -18.08
N GLN A 89 12.71 -13.68 -18.02
CA GLN A 89 13.70 -13.40 -19.04
C GLN A 89 15.05 -13.05 -18.42
N PHE A 90 16.12 -13.34 -19.14
CA PHE A 90 17.48 -12.93 -18.78
C PHE A 90 18.15 -12.22 -19.95
N ARG A 91 18.71 -11.04 -19.69
CA ARG A 91 19.53 -10.28 -20.62
C ARG A 91 21.00 -10.46 -20.27
N TYR A 92 21.74 -11.03 -21.21
CA TYR A 92 23.19 -11.16 -21.15
C TYR A 92 23.88 -9.79 -21.28
N PRO A 93 25.12 -9.65 -20.80
CA PRO A 93 25.90 -8.41 -20.97
C PRO A 93 26.14 -8.02 -22.43
N ASN A 94 26.07 -8.97 -23.36
CA ASN A 94 26.16 -8.73 -24.81
C ASN A 94 24.85 -8.19 -25.43
N GLY A 95 23.77 -8.05 -24.63
CA GLY A 95 22.46 -7.58 -25.05
C GLY A 95 21.48 -8.66 -25.50
N THR A 96 21.90 -9.93 -25.60
CA THR A 96 21.03 -11.05 -25.96
C THR A 96 20.02 -11.29 -24.85
N VAL A 97 18.74 -11.48 -25.20
CA VAL A 97 17.68 -11.82 -24.25
C VAL A 97 17.23 -13.26 -24.49
N VAL A 98 17.10 -14.03 -23.42
CA VAL A 98 16.55 -15.39 -23.43
C VAL A 98 15.36 -15.50 -22.49
N THR A 99 14.39 -16.31 -22.86
CA THR A 99 13.20 -16.65 -22.05
C THR A 99 13.48 -17.87 -21.17
N ALA A 100 12.56 -18.17 -20.25
CA ALA A 100 12.62 -19.39 -19.44
C ALA A 100 12.82 -20.64 -20.31
N ASN A 101 13.46 -21.66 -19.73
CA ASN A 101 13.77 -22.96 -20.36
C ASN A 101 14.85 -22.91 -21.47
N ALA A 102 15.20 -21.73 -21.97
CA ALA A 102 16.42 -21.53 -22.75
C ALA A 102 17.63 -21.35 -21.81
N SER A 103 18.71 -22.10 -22.07
CA SER A 103 20.03 -21.86 -21.48
C SER A 103 20.14 -21.98 -19.94
N ASN A 104 19.36 -22.85 -19.29
CA ASN A 104 19.31 -23.03 -17.83
C ASN A 104 18.64 -21.89 -17.03
N LEU A 105 17.86 -21.02 -17.70
CA LEU A 105 17.00 -20.07 -17.00
C LEU A 105 15.74 -20.79 -16.48
N GLY A 106 15.53 -20.78 -15.17
CA GLY A 106 14.38 -21.44 -14.55
C GLY A 106 14.04 -20.87 -13.18
N ALA A 107 12.91 -21.32 -12.64
CA ALA A 107 12.47 -20.97 -11.29
C ALA A 107 11.94 -22.22 -10.59
N THR A 108 12.31 -22.41 -9.34
CA THR A 108 11.87 -23.53 -8.50
C THR A 108 11.42 -22.98 -7.16
N THR A 109 10.34 -23.52 -6.61
CA THR A 109 9.85 -23.13 -5.29
C THR A 109 10.49 -24.00 -4.22
N GLU A 110 11.19 -23.35 -3.28
CA GLU A 110 11.81 -24.00 -2.12
C GLU A 110 11.16 -23.45 -0.83
N GLY A 111 10.12 -24.14 -0.37
CA GLY A 111 9.38 -23.77 0.84
C GLY A 111 8.64 -22.43 0.68
N GLN A 112 9.12 -21.40 1.38
CA GLN A 112 8.51 -20.05 1.37
C GLN A 112 9.14 -19.08 0.36
N ARG A 113 10.02 -19.57 -0.51
CA ARG A 113 10.81 -18.74 -1.42
C ARG A 113 10.88 -19.37 -2.81
N THR A 114 11.09 -18.54 -3.82
CA THR A 114 11.29 -18.98 -5.19
C THR A 114 12.74 -18.72 -5.59
N ASN A 115 13.43 -19.77 -5.97
CA ASN A 115 14.84 -19.75 -6.38
C ASN A 115 14.93 -19.66 -7.90
N LEU A 116 15.55 -18.59 -8.41
CA LEU A 116 15.78 -18.39 -9.84
C LEU A 116 17.16 -18.91 -10.20
N SER A 117 17.21 -19.89 -11.10
CA SER A 117 18.46 -20.34 -11.72
C SER A 117 18.76 -19.46 -12.92
N LEU A 118 19.95 -18.85 -12.94
CA LEU A 118 20.36 -17.91 -13.96
C LEU A 118 21.38 -18.56 -14.92
N PRO A 119 21.32 -18.23 -16.22
CA PRO A 119 22.21 -18.82 -17.21
C PRO A 119 23.68 -18.33 -17.07
N GLN A 120 23.90 -17.20 -16.41
CA GLN A 120 25.22 -16.60 -16.22
C GLN A 120 25.25 -15.78 -14.92
N GLU A 121 26.44 -15.65 -14.33
CA GLU A 121 26.68 -14.90 -13.09
C GLU A 121 26.60 -13.37 -13.24
N GLN A 122 26.52 -12.88 -14.49
CA GLN A 122 26.47 -11.46 -14.81
C GLN A 122 25.42 -11.19 -15.88
N GLY A 123 24.55 -10.20 -15.64
CA GLY A 123 23.49 -9.81 -16.57
C GLY A 123 22.35 -9.09 -15.87
N GLN A 124 21.15 -9.17 -16.44
CA GLN A 124 19.92 -8.68 -15.83
C GLN A 124 18.85 -9.77 -15.91
N VAL A 125 18.12 -9.99 -14.82
CA VAL A 125 16.93 -10.85 -14.80
C VAL A 125 15.69 -10.00 -14.72
N ALA A 126 14.67 -10.35 -15.51
CA ALA A 126 13.38 -9.68 -15.52
C ALA A 126 12.24 -10.67 -15.38
N PHE A 127 11.21 -10.29 -14.62
CA PHE A 127 10.01 -11.09 -14.46
C PHE A 127 8.81 -10.20 -14.13
N THR A 128 7.62 -10.74 -14.36
CA THR A 128 6.35 -10.14 -13.96
C THR A 128 5.74 -10.94 -12.83
N SER A 129 5.18 -10.26 -11.83
CA SER A 129 4.50 -10.93 -10.72
C SER A 129 3.19 -10.23 -10.35
N PRO A 130 2.12 -10.98 -10.02
CA PRO A 130 0.86 -10.40 -9.59
C PRO A 130 1.00 -9.65 -8.27
N ARG A 131 0.20 -8.59 -8.11
CA ARG A 131 0.16 -7.76 -6.90
C ARG A 131 -1.26 -7.73 -6.34
N PRO A 132 -1.48 -8.26 -5.12
CA PRO A 132 -2.82 -8.29 -4.53
C PRO A 132 -3.32 -6.91 -4.06
N ASN A 133 -2.44 -6.05 -3.55
CA ASN A 133 -2.84 -4.74 -3.04
C ASN A 133 -2.58 -3.62 -4.06
N ALA A 134 -3.64 -2.96 -4.54
CA ALA A 134 -3.53 -1.95 -5.59
C ALA A 134 -2.96 -0.59 -5.14
N LYS A 135 -2.94 -0.24 -3.85
CA LYS A 135 -2.50 1.10 -3.35
C LYS A 135 -1.22 1.08 -2.50
N ARG A 136 -0.72 -0.12 -2.17
CA ARG A 136 0.55 -0.34 -1.49
C ARG A 136 1.41 -1.28 -2.33
N PHE A 137 2.68 -0.95 -2.46
CA PHE A 137 3.71 -1.84 -2.99
C PHE A 137 4.67 -2.15 -1.84
N SER A 138 5.01 -3.41 -1.64
CA SER A 138 5.88 -3.86 -0.56
C SER A 138 6.63 -5.06 -1.08
N ILE A 139 7.96 -4.96 -1.16
CA ILE A 139 8.80 -6.06 -1.63
C ILE A 139 10.09 -6.09 -0.83
N PRO A 140 10.57 -7.28 -0.43
CA PRO A 140 11.90 -7.42 0.16
C PRO A 140 12.98 -6.91 -0.80
N VAL A 141 14.12 -6.51 -0.23
CA VAL A 141 15.33 -6.23 -1.01
C VAL A 141 15.99 -7.56 -1.34
N PHE A 142 16.02 -7.95 -2.61
CA PHE A 142 16.66 -9.19 -3.06
C PHE A 142 18.17 -9.06 -3.28
N ARG A 143 18.63 -7.84 -3.53
CA ARG A 143 20.03 -7.51 -3.78
C ARG A 143 20.32 -6.13 -3.20
N GLU A 144 21.46 -5.96 -2.55
CA GLU A 144 21.96 -4.65 -2.11
C GLU A 144 22.27 -3.73 -3.30
N GLY A 145 22.24 -2.42 -3.06
CA GLY A 145 22.55 -1.40 -4.07
C GLY A 145 21.39 -0.46 -4.37
N SER A 146 21.45 0.17 -5.56
CA SER A 146 20.47 1.19 -5.93
C SER A 146 19.12 0.58 -6.32
N HIS A 147 18.04 1.21 -5.87
CA HIS A 147 16.67 0.74 -6.12
C HIS A 147 15.83 1.85 -6.73
N ALA A 148 14.91 1.48 -7.62
CA ALA A 148 13.90 2.37 -8.16
C ALA A 148 12.51 1.72 -8.17
N VAL A 149 11.49 2.50 -7.83
CA VAL A 149 10.08 2.11 -7.94
C VAL A 149 9.38 3.13 -8.82
N ILE A 150 8.88 2.68 -9.97
CA ILE A 150 8.09 3.48 -10.90
C ILE A 150 6.61 3.23 -10.59
N LEU A 151 5.93 4.26 -10.11
CA LEU A 151 4.53 4.17 -9.71
C LEU A 151 3.58 4.08 -10.90
N PRO A 152 2.34 3.59 -10.70
CA PRO A 152 1.32 3.64 -11.74
C PRO A 152 1.05 5.08 -12.22
N PRO A 153 0.44 5.24 -13.41
CA PRO A 153 0.07 6.56 -13.91
C PRO A 153 -0.77 7.36 -12.90
N ARG A 154 -0.46 8.65 -12.74
CA ARG A 154 -1.14 9.58 -11.82
C ARG A 154 -1.06 9.20 -10.33
N ALA A 155 -0.21 8.23 -9.96
CA ALA A 155 0.11 7.94 -8.57
C ALA A 155 1.27 8.84 -8.09
N ARG A 156 1.19 9.31 -6.85
CA ARG A 156 2.17 10.21 -6.24
C ARG A 156 2.42 9.86 -4.77
N VAL A 157 3.57 10.27 -4.28
CA VAL A 157 3.93 10.30 -2.85
C VAL A 157 4.23 11.75 -2.44
N GLY A 158 4.23 12.04 -1.14
CA GLY A 158 4.62 13.36 -0.60
C GLY A 158 3.60 14.02 0.32
N ILE A 159 2.40 13.44 0.48
CA ILE A 159 1.42 13.90 1.48
C ILE A 159 1.51 12.92 2.66
N PRO A 160 1.99 13.34 3.85
CA PRO A 160 2.29 12.42 4.97
C PRO A 160 1.13 11.52 5.41
N LEU A 161 -0.11 12.02 5.36
CA LEU A 161 -1.30 11.24 5.74
C LEU A 161 -1.80 10.30 4.64
N LEU A 162 -1.38 10.50 3.39
CA LEU A 162 -1.89 9.78 2.21
C LEU A 162 -0.81 8.92 1.52
N SER A 163 0.44 9.02 1.97
CA SER A 163 1.56 8.29 1.39
C SER A 163 2.59 7.94 2.44
N ASN A 164 3.29 6.85 2.22
CA ASN A 164 4.38 6.39 3.08
C ASN A 164 5.42 5.71 2.21
N VAL A 165 6.68 6.09 2.37
CA VAL A 165 7.80 5.55 1.59
C VAL A 165 8.88 5.13 2.59
N ASN A 166 9.27 3.87 2.50
CA ASN A 166 10.31 3.27 3.34
C ASN A 166 11.18 2.35 2.47
N PRO A 167 12.52 2.34 2.62
CA PRO A 167 13.31 3.15 3.54
C PRO A 167 13.29 4.66 3.21
N GLY A 168 13.76 5.49 4.15
CA GLY A 168 13.94 6.93 3.93
C GLY A 168 15.07 7.25 2.93
N ASN A 169 15.48 8.52 2.85
CA ASN A 169 16.59 8.98 2.00
C ASN A 169 16.42 8.64 0.50
N TYR A 170 15.21 8.85 -0.02
CA TYR A 170 14.88 8.66 -1.42
C TYR A 170 14.79 9.99 -2.16
N ASN A 171 15.01 9.94 -3.47
CA ASN A 171 14.69 11.03 -4.40
C ASN A 171 13.45 10.67 -5.20
N THR A 172 12.68 11.68 -5.60
CA THR A 172 11.54 11.51 -6.50
C THR A 172 11.72 12.32 -7.77
N SER A 173 11.28 11.76 -8.89
CA SER A 173 11.14 12.46 -10.16
C SER A 173 9.82 12.09 -10.81
N VAL A 174 9.34 12.93 -11.73
CA VAL A 174 8.12 12.68 -12.48
C VAL A 174 8.41 12.83 -13.95
N ALA A 175 8.14 11.78 -14.72
CA ALA A 175 8.23 11.75 -16.18
C ALA A 175 7.05 10.96 -16.71
N ASP A 176 6.50 11.34 -17.87
CA ASP A 176 5.39 10.62 -18.53
C ASP A 176 4.20 10.32 -17.61
N ASN A 177 3.90 11.27 -16.71
CA ASN A 177 2.83 11.18 -15.71
C ASN A 177 2.99 10.03 -14.68
N ARG A 178 4.16 9.42 -14.62
CA ARG A 178 4.56 8.41 -13.64
C ARG A 178 5.63 8.99 -12.74
N MET A 179 5.53 8.67 -11.46
CA MET A 179 6.52 9.11 -10.47
C MET A 179 7.49 7.97 -10.21
N THR A 180 8.79 8.27 -10.26
CA THR A 180 9.85 7.33 -9.93
C THR A 180 10.42 7.72 -8.57
N ILE A 181 10.48 6.75 -7.66
CA ILE A 181 11.13 6.88 -6.36
C ILE A 181 12.44 6.12 -6.45
N ARG A 182 13.56 6.76 -6.10
CA ARG A 182 14.90 6.17 -6.22
C ARG A 182 15.66 6.25 -4.91
N TRP A 183 16.28 5.14 -4.53
CA TRP A 183 17.22 5.02 -3.43
C TRP A 183 18.62 4.81 -3.99
N GLY A 184 19.60 5.56 -3.48
CA GLY A 184 21.01 5.39 -3.87
C GLY A 184 21.58 4.07 -3.36
N ASN A 185 21.20 3.68 -2.14
CA ASN A 185 21.46 2.35 -1.61
C ASN A 185 20.31 1.92 -0.68
N ALA A 186 19.84 0.69 -0.79
CA ALA A 186 18.86 0.10 0.10
C ALA A 186 19.42 -1.21 0.69
N ASP A 187 19.97 -1.13 1.90
CA ASP A 187 20.65 -2.26 2.55
C ASP A 187 19.80 -2.95 3.62
N ARG A 188 18.64 -2.38 4.00
CA ARG A 188 17.88 -2.83 5.18
C ARG A 188 16.36 -2.76 4.99
N GLY A 189 15.71 -3.93 5.08
CA GLY A 189 14.26 -4.06 5.15
C GLY A 189 13.55 -3.95 3.79
N PRO A 190 12.23 -4.18 3.76
CA PRO A 190 11.47 -4.14 2.53
C PRO A 190 11.34 -2.71 1.98
N VAL A 191 11.35 -2.60 0.65
CA VAL A 191 10.92 -1.39 -0.05
C VAL A 191 9.41 -1.33 0.01
N VAL A 192 8.89 -0.40 0.81
CA VAL A 192 7.47 -0.17 1.00
C VAL A 192 7.10 1.19 0.42
N THR A 193 6.12 1.20 -0.46
CA THR A 193 5.59 2.42 -1.06
C THR A 193 4.06 2.40 -1.04
N ARG A 194 3.48 3.26 -0.21
CA ARG A 194 2.06 3.62 -0.21
C ARG A 194 1.90 4.97 -0.91
N TYR A 195 0.98 5.04 -1.86
CA TYR A 195 0.76 6.22 -2.69
C TYR A 195 -0.72 6.60 -2.76
N TYR A 196 -0.97 7.84 -3.17
CA TYR A 196 -2.32 8.32 -3.49
C TYR A 196 -2.44 8.57 -5.00
N LEU A 197 -3.68 8.52 -5.49
CA LEU A 197 -3.99 8.89 -6.87
C LEU A 197 -4.36 10.37 -6.91
N GLN A 198 -3.81 11.13 -7.86
CA GLN A 198 -4.08 12.58 -7.96
C GLN A 198 -5.57 12.89 -8.16
N ARG A 199 -6.32 12.01 -8.83
CA ARG A 199 -7.77 12.17 -9.02
C ARG A 199 -8.53 12.15 -7.69
N ASP A 200 -8.15 11.24 -6.79
CA ASP A 200 -8.81 11.10 -5.49
C ASP A 200 -8.62 12.38 -4.66
N LEU A 201 -7.44 13.01 -4.76
CA LEU A 201 -7.16 14.28 -4.09
C LEU A 201 -8.08 15.41 -4.54
N LEU A 202 -8.39 15.51 -5.84
CA LEU A 202 -9.32 16.51 -6.37
C LEU A 202 -10.76 16.29 -5.86
N ILE A 203 -11.20 15.04 -5.82
CA ILE A 203 -12.54 14.68 -5.33
C ILE A 203 -12.66 15.07 -3.85
N PHE A 204 -11.73 14.61 -3.02
CA PHE A 204 -11.74 14.94 -1.59
C PHE A 204 -11.58 16.43 -1.33
N GLY A 205 -10.70 17.11 -2.07
CA GLY A 205 -10.54 18.55 -1.99
C GLY A 205 -11.83 19.31 -2.31
N SER A 206 -12.55 18.89 -3.35
CA SER A 206 -13.83 19.52 -3.73
C SER A 206 -14.91 19.33 -2.67
N VAL A 207 -15.05 18.12 -2.11
CA VAL A 207 -16.02 17.84 -1.04
C VAL A 207 -15.68 18.62 0.21
N ALA A 208 -14.40 18.67 0.60
CA ALA A 208 -13.95 19.44 1.75
C ALA A 208 -14.23 20.93 1.58
N ALA A 209 -14.02 21.49 0.38
CA ALA A 209 -14.32 22.88 0.08
C ALA A 209 -15.82 23.18 0.21
N VAL A 210 -16.69 22.32 -0.32
CA VAL A 210 -18.16 22.48 -0.20
C VAL A 210 -18.60 22.42 1.27
N LEU A 211 -18.08 21.46 2.05
CA LEU A 211 -18.40 21.34 3.47
C LEU A 211 -17.92 22.56 4.28
N LEU A 212 -16.74 23.09 3.96
CA LEU A 212 -16.20 24.30 4.60
C LEU A 212 -17.12 25.49 4.31
N VAL A 213 -17.52 25.70 3.06
CA VAL A 213 -18.44 26.79 2.68
C VAL A 213 -19.77 26.65 3.40
N ALA A 214 -20.36 25.45 3.43
CA ALA A 214 -21.60 25.21 4.15
C ALA A 214 -21.47 25.50 5.65
N GLY A 215 -20.36 25.09 6.26
CA GLY A 215 -20.04 25.37 7.67
C GLY A 215 -19.91 26.86 7.97
N VAL A 216 -19.20 27.61 7.11
CA VAL A 216 -19.04 29.08 7.26
C VAL A 216 -20.37 29.81 7.09
N VAL A 217 -21.15 29.47 6.06
CA VAL A 217 -22.47 30.08 5.82
C VAL A 217 -23.42 29.78 6.98
N GLY A 218 -23.48 28.52 7.43
CA GLY A 218 -24.29 28.13 8.58
C GLY A 218 -23.85 28.83 9.86
N GLY A 219 -22.53 28.89 10.12
CA GLY A 219 -21.97 29.61 11.26
C GLY A 219 -22.32 31.10 11.27
N LEU A 220 -22.20 31.78 10.13
CA LEU A 220 -22.59 33.18 9.98
C LEU A 220 -24.10 33.39 10.17
N TYR A 221 -24.93 32.46 9.67
CA TYR A 221 -26.38 32.49 9.85
C TYR A 221 -26.76 32.42 11.33
N TYR A 222 -26.24 31.42 12.06
CA TYR A 222 -26.52 31.28 13.49
C TYR A 222 -25.90 32.42 14.32
N TYR A 223 -24.72 32.92 13.96
CA TYR A 223 -24.12 34.10 14.61
C TYR A 223 -25.04 35.32 14.52
N ARG A 224 -25.61 35.58 13.34
CA ARG A 224 -26.59 36.67 13.16
C ARG A 224 -27.85 36.43 13.98
N GLN A 225 -28.37 35.20 13.99
CA GLN A 225 -29.55 34.84 14.76
C GLN A 225 -29.33 35.10 16.27
N ILE A 226 -28.19 34.68 16.81
CA ILE A 226 -27.82 34.91 18.22
C ILE A 226 -27.78 36.41 18.52
N ARG A 227 -27.13 37.23 17.69
CA ARG A 227 -27.11 38.70 17.90
C ARG A 227 -28.52 39.31 17.89
N THR A 228 -29.39 38.88 16.98
CA THR A 228 -30.77 39.40 16.94
C THR A 228 -31.58 38.99 18.17
N LEU A 229 -31.35 37.79 18.70
CA LEU A 229 -31.99 37.33 19.93
C LEU A 229 -31.45 38.08 21.16
N GLN A 230 -30.15 38.38 21.18
CA GLN A 230 -29.53 39.18 22.23
C GLN A 230 -30.07 40.62 22.25
N ALA A 231 -30.12 41.29 21.09
CA ALA A 231 -30.67 42.64 20.97
C ALA A 231 -32.14 42.72 21.40
N LYS A 232 -32.94 41.71 21.05
CA LYS A 232 -34.34 41.61 21.50
C LYS A 232 -34.44 41.39 23.01
N ARG A 233 -33.50 40.65 23.62
CA ARG A 233 -33.47 40.44 25.07
C ARG A 233 -33.17 41.75 25.82
N GLU A 234 -32.24 42.53 25.30
CA GLU A 234 -31.93 43.88 25.80
C GLU A 234 -33.15 44.81 25.68
N GLU A 235 -33.86 44.80 24.54
CA GLU A 235 -35.04 45.64 24.32
C GLU A 235 -36.25 45.24 25.18
N ILE A 236 -36.42 43.95 25.47
CA ILE A 236 -37.52 43.44 26.31
C ILE A 236 -37.24 43.68 27.81
N GLY A 237 -36.10 44.28 28.17
CA GLY A 237 -35.84 44.75 29.53
C GLY A 237 -35.77 43.62 30.55
N LEU A 238 -35.15 42.49 30.17
CA LEU A 238 -34.84 41.40 31.09
C LEU A 238 -33.37 41.42 31.52
N ASP A 239 -32.79 42.61 31.64
CA ASP A 239 -31.69 42.83 32.58
C ASP A 239 -32.36 43.13 33.93
N VAL A 240 -32.55 42.07 34.71
CA VAL A 240 -32.67 42.22 36.16
C VAL A 240 -31.28 42.64 36.61
N GLU A 241 -31.08 43.94 36.76
CA GLU A 241 -29.99 44.50 37.56
C GLU A 241 -30.11 43.83 38.95
N MET A 242 -29.30 42.79 39.17
CA MET A 242 -28.91 42.40 40.53
C MET A 242 -27.76 43.33 40.90
N ASP A 243 -28.07 44.61 41.03
CA ASP A 243 -27.22 45.52 41.78
C ASP A 243 -27.52 45.24 43.26
N ASP A 244 -26.62 44.47 43.85
CA ASP A 244 -26.34 44.50 45.28
C ASP A 244 -26.06 45.98 45.65
N ASP A 245 -26.98 46.62 46.35
CA ASP A 245 -26.76 47.11 47.72
C ASP A 245 -27.88 48.05 48.24
N GLU A 246 -28.19 47.84 49.53
CA GLU A 246 -28.51 48.86 50.54
C GLU A 246 -29.97 49.24 50.93
N PHE A 247 -30.38 48.69 52.10
CA PHE A 247 -31.15 49.28 53.22
C PHE A 247 -32.58 48.79 53.55
N ASP A 248 -32.68 48.26 54.79
CA ASP A 248 -33.77 48.32 55.79
C ASP A 248 -35.19 47.82 55.43
N ASP A 249 -35.65 46.73 56.08
CA ASP A 249 -36.58 46.82 57.24
C ASP A 249 -37.07 45.44 57.74
N GLY A 250 -36.78 45.12 59.02
CA GLY A 250 -37.58 44.25 59.90
C GLY A 250 -37.59 42.71 59.69
N PRO A 251 -37.53 41.90 60.78
CA PRO A 251 -37.86 40.48 60.67
C PRO A 251 -39.36 40.30 60.35
N PRO A 252 -39.74 39.24 59.61
CA PRO A 252 -41.08 39.08 59.05
C PRO A 252 -42.17 39.00 60.13
N PRO A 253 -43.36 39.60 59.89
CA PRO A 253 -44.46 39.60 60.84
C PRO A 253 -45.02 38.19 60.98
N GLY A 254 -44.91 37.61 62.18
CA GLY A 254 -45.50 36.30 62.48
C GLY A 254 -44.73 35.41 63.47
N MET A 255 -43.59 35.84 63.99
CA MET A 255 -42.89 35.12 65.06
C MET A 255 -42.85 35.94 66.35
N ARG A 256 -43.89 35.75 67.17
CA ARG A 256 -43.85 35.87 68.64
C ARG A 256 -44.58 34.68 69.22
#